data_AF-A0A7X7J4E6-F1
#
_entry.id   AF-A0A7X7J4E6-F1
#
_cell.length_a   1.000
_cell.length_b   1.000
_cell.length_c   1.000
_cell.angle_alpha   90.00
_cell.angle_beta   90.00
_cell.angle_gamma   90.00
#
_symmetry.space_group_name_H-M   'P 1'
#
loop_
_entity.id
_entity.type
_entity.pdbx_description
1 polymer ?
#
loop_
_entity_poly.entity_id
_entity_poly.type
_entity_poly.pdbx_seq_one_letter_code
_entity_poly.pdbx_strand_id
1 'polypeptide(L)'
;GTHETIMRSAIADITPYRKRGTGYGIFNSAYGLALLAGSALMGLFYDMNLTKLIIAFTAVAEIIAIALYFKMNSAIKNSHQ
;
A
#
# COMPACT_ATOMS: atom_id res chain seq x y z
N GLY A 1 12.50 -9.19 0.26
CA GLY A 1 12.34 -10.11 -0.89
C GLY A 1 10.90 -10.51 -1.11
N THR A 2 10.26 -11.17 -0.14
CA THR A 2 8.96 -11.85 -0.33
C THR A 2 7.80 -10.92 -0.73
N HIS A 3 7.63 -9.77 -0.09
CA HIS A 3 6.55 -8.82 -0.43
C HIS A 3 6.64 -8.32 -1.88
N GLU A 4 7.85 -8.03 -2.33
CA GLU A 4 8.12 -7.53 -3.68
C GLU A 4 7.81 -8.60 -4.74
N THR A 5 8.17 -9.85 -4.46
CA THR A 5 7.86 -10.99 -5.33
C THR A 5 6.36 -11.24 -5.44
N ILE A 6 5.65 -11.28 -4.31
CA ILE A 6 4.19 -11.48 -4.28
C ILE A 6 3.48 -10.38 -5.08
N MET A 7 3.90 -9.12 -4.88
CA MET A 7 3.29 -7.98 -5.54
C MET A 7 3.53 -8.00 -7.06
N ARG A 8 4.73 -8.37 -7.51
CA ARG A 8 5.02 -8.53 -8.94
C ARG A 8 4.23 -9.66 -9.58
N SER A 9 4.12 -10.81 -8.91
CA SER A 9 3.30 -11.93 -9.40
C SER A 9 1.84 -11.51 -9.58
N ALA A 10 1.25 -10.83 -8.60
CA ALA A 10 -0.13 -10.35 -8.69
C ALA A 10 -0.36 -9.39 -9.87
N ILE A 11 0.58 -8.48 -10.15
CA ILE A 11 0.49 -7.57 -11.30
C ILE A 11 0.55 -8.34 -12.62
N ALA A 12 1.42 -9.36 -12.69
CA ALA A 12 1.57 -10.21 -13.88
C ALA A 12 0.32 -11.07 -14.17
N ASP A 13 -0.40 -11.46 -13.12
CA ASP A 13 -1.64 -12.24 -13.20
C ASP A 13 -2.84 -11.39 -13.65
N ILE A 14 -2.92 -10.12 -13.23
CA ILE A 14 -4.04 -9.22 -13.54
C ILE A 14 -3.85 -8.51 -14.91
N THR A 15 -2.60 -8.37 -15.39
CA THR A 15 -2.30 -7.59 -16.60
C THR A 15 -2.10 -8.48 -17.85
N PRO A 16 -2.80 -8.21 -18.97
CA PRO A 16 -2.59 -8.92 -20.24
C PRO A 16 -1.14 -8.84 -20.71
N TYR A 17 -0.62 -9.93 -21.28
CA TYR A 17 0.80 -10.07 -21.68
C TYR A 17 1.35 -8.84 -22.43
N ARG A 18 0.59 -8.32 -23.40
CA ARG A 18 0.97 -7.18 -24.25
C ARG A 18 1.04 -5.82 -23.52
N LYS A 19 0.44 -5.69 -22.33
CA LYS A 19 0.38 -4.45 -21.54
C LYS A 19 1.08 -4.55 -20.18
N ARG A 20 1.82 -5.64 -19.90
CA ARG A 20 2.53 -5.85 -18.62
C ARG A 20 3.51 -4.73 -18.28
N GLY A 21 4.21 -4.17 -19.28
CA GLY A 21 5.09 -3.00 -19.08
C GLY A 21 4.33 -1.78 -18.54
N THR A 22 3.15 -1.49 -19.07
CA THR A 22 2.28 -0.41 -18.56
C THR A 22 1.73 -0.73 -17.17
N GLY A 23 1.35 -1.98 -16.90
CA GLY A 23 0.87 -2.42 -15.58
C GLY A 23 1.92 -2.20 -14.48
N TYR A 24 3.16 -2.63 -14.71
CA TYR A 24 4.27 -2.35 -13.80
C TYR A 24 4.61 -0.87 -13.69
N GLY A 25 4.54 -0.12 -14.80
CA GLY A 25 4.76 1.32 -14.81
C GLY A 25 3.78 2.06 -13.90
N ILE A 26 2.48 1.84 -14.09
CA ILE A 26 1.42 2.45 -13.27
C ILE A 26 1.61 2.09 -11.79
N PHE A 27 1.88 0.81 -11.50
CA PHE A 27 2.11 0.36 -10.13
C PHE A 27 3.30 1.08 -9.49
N ASN A 28 4.45 1.10 -10.15
CA ASN A 28 5.66 1.75 -9.62
C ASN A 28 5.49 3.25 -9.46
N SER A 29 4.81 3.92 -10.40
CA SER A 29 4.50 5.35 -10.29
C SER A 29 3.58 5.63 -9.10
N ALA A 30 2.50 4.86 -8.93
CA ALA A 30 1.59 5.04 -7.81
C ALA A 30 2.28 4.76 -6.47
N TYR A 31 3.03 3.66 -6.37
CA TYR A 31 3.80 3.30 -5.18
C TYR A 31 4.85 4.38 -4.84
N GLY A 32 5.60 4.84 -5.84
CA GLY A 32 6.59 5.90 -5.68
C GLY A 32 5.97 7.23 -5.24
N LEU A 33 4.85 7.63 -5.84
CA LEU A 33 4.13 8.85 -5.44
C LEU A 33 3.58 8.76 -4.02
N ALA A 34 3.02 7.61 -3.64
CA ALA A 34 2.54 7.38 -2.28
C ALA A 34 3.69 7.45 -1.26
N LEU A 35 4.82 6.83 -1.57
CA LEU A 35 6.02 6.89 -0.73
C LEU A 35 6.54 8.32 -0.60
N LEU A 36 6.61 9.06 -1.71
CA LEU A 36 7.05 10.45 -1.74
C LEU A 36 6.13 11.33 -0.89
N ALA A 37 4.82 11.23 -1.08
CA ALA A 37 3.84 11.99 -0.31
C ALA A 37 3.88 11.66 1.18
N GLY A 38 3.93 10.37 1.53
CA GLY A 38 4.02 9.93 2.93
C GLY A 38 5.31 10.38 3.61
N SER A 39 6.45 10.28 2.91
CA SER A 39 7.76 10.72 3.43
C SER A 39 7.81 12.24 3.59
N ALA A 40 7.26 13.00 2.63
CA ALA A 40 7.19 14.46 2.71
C ALA A 40 6.30 14.91 3.87
N LEU A 41 5.14 14.28 4.07
CA LEU A 41 4.26 14.53 5.22
C LEU A 41 4.96 14.22 6.54
N MET A 42 5.65 13.07 6.63
CA MET A 42 6.42 12.72 7.82
C MET A 42 7.53 13.73 8.11
N GLY A 43 8.29 14.14 7.09
CA GLY A 43 9.33 15.17 7.23
C GLY A 43 8.77 16.49 7.76
N LEU A 44 7.63 16.94 7.22
CA LEU A 44 6.97 18.17 7.68
C LEU A 44 6.50 18.07 9.14
N PHE A 45 5.99 16.91 9.57
CA PHE A 45 5.61 16.68 10.96
C PHE A 45 6.82 16.64 11.90
N TYR A 46 7.96 16.15 11.42
CA TYR A 46 9.23 16.19 12.15
C TYR A 46 9.73 17.63 12.34
N ASP A 47 9.70 18.46 11.30
CA ASP A 47 10.14 19.86 11.37
C ASP A 47 9.30 20.69 12.34
N MET A 48 8.00 20.40 12.44
CA MET A 48 7.09 21.06 13.39
C MET A 48 7.19 20.52 14.83
N ASN A 49 8.07 19.53 15.07
CA ASN A 49 8.25 18.85 16.36
C ASN A 49 6.95 18.22 16.91
N LEU A 50 6.01 17.85 16.02
CA LEU A 50 4.68 17.35 16.36
C LEU A 50 4.69 15.82 16.54
N THR A 51 5.48 15.30 17.48
CA THR A 51 5.60 13.84 17.71
C THR A 51 4.26 13.16 17.95
N LYS A 52 3.31 13.85 18.62
CA LYS A 52 1.94 13.32 18.83
C LYS A 52 1.19 13.08 17.52
N LEU A 53 1.39 13.94 16.52
CA LEU A 53 0.71 13.82 15.22
C LEU A 53 1.30 12.68 14.39
N ILE A 54 2.61 12.45 14.48
CA ILE A 54 3.28 11.29 13.87
C ILE A 54 2.70 9.99 14.44
N ILE A 55 2.58 9.89 15.77
CA ILE A 55 2.01 8.71 16.44
C ILE A 55 0.56 8.51 15.99
N ALA A 56 -0.26 9.56 15.98
CA ALA A 56 -1.64 9.48 15.55
C ALA A 56 -1.76 9.04 14.08
N PHE A 57 -0.93 9.59 13.18
CA PHE A 57 -0.91 9.23 11.77
C PHE A 57 -0.55 7.76 11.57
N THR A 58 0.51 7.28 12.22
CA THR A 58 0.92 5.87 12.16
C THR A 58 -0.16 4.96 12.72
N ALA A 59 -0.75 5.30 13.87
CA ALA A 59 -1.83 4.51 14.47
C ALA A 59 -3.06 4.41 13.55
N VAL A 60 -3.45 5.51 12.90
CA VAL A 60 -4.54 5.50 11.92
C VAL A 60 -4.19 4.62 10.72
N ALA A 61 -2.96 4.71 10.20
CA ALA A 61 -2.51 3.86 9.09
C ALA A 61 -2.53 2.37 9.46
N GLU A 62 -2.11 2.00 10.67
CA GLU A 62 -2.18 0.62 11.17
C GLU A 62 -3.63 0.14 11.32
N ILE A 63 -4.52 0.96 11.87
CA ILE A 63 -5.95 0.62 11.99
C ILE A 63 -6.56 0.38 10.61
N ILE A 64 -6.23 1.20 9.61
CA ILE A 64 -6.69 1.02 8.22
C ILE A 64 -6.14 -0.30 7.67
N ALA A 65 -4.87 -0.63 7.89
CA ALA A 65 -4.27 -1.88 7.42
C ALA A 65 -4.97 -3.11 8.03
N ILE A 66 -5.24 -3.07 9.34
CA ILE A 66 -5.95 -4.14 10.05
C ILE A 66 -7.38 -4.27 9.51
N ALA A 67 -8.10 -3.16 9.33
CA ALA A 67 -9.45 -3.17 8.79
C ALA A 67 -9.51 -3.76 7.36
N LEU A 68 -8.56 -3.39 6.49
CA LEU A 68 -8.44 -3.94 5.14
C LEU A 68 -8.14 -5.44 5.17
N TYR A 69 -7.26 -5.89 6.07
CA TYR A 69 -6.95 -7.30 6.24
C TYR A 69 -8.18 -8.11 6.64
N PHE A 70 -8.95 -7.66 7.63
CA PHE A 70 -10.19 -8.32 8.03
C PHE A 70 -11.23 -8.35 6.91
N LYS A 71 -11.38 -7.26 6.17
CA LYS A 71 -12.29 -7.19 5.02
C LYS A 71 -11.89 -8.19 3.94
N MET A 72 -10.61 -8.27 3.59
CA MET A 72 -10.09 -9.25 2.63
C MET A 72 -10.33 -10.69 3.11
N ASN A 73 -10.02 -10.99 4.37
CA ASN A 73 -10.21 -12.33 4.92
C ASN A 73 -11.70 -12.74 4.95
N SER A 74 -12.59 -11.80 5.26
CA SER A 74 -14.05 -12.02 5.20
C SER A 74 -14.52 -12.28 3.76
N ALA A 75 -14.02 -11.50 2.79
CA ALA A 75 -14.35 -11.71 1.38
C ALA A 75 -13.92 -13.10 0.88
N ILE A 76 -12.70 -13.54 1.24
CA ILE A 76 -12.18 -14.87 0.87
C ILE A 76 -13.01 -15.98 1.53
N LYS A 77 -13.37 -15.83 2.81
CA LYS A 77 -14.17 -16.82 3.53
C LYS A 77 -15.58 -16.96 2.95
N ASN A 78 -16.21 -15.85 2.56
CA ASN A 78 -17.53 -15.85 1.93
C ASN A 78 -17.52 -16.42 0.50
N SER A 79 -16.40 -16.36 -0.22
CA SER A 79 -16.28 -16.99 -1.55
C SER A 79 -16.07 -18.51 -1.52
N HIS A 80 -15.82 -19.09 -0.34
CA HIS A 80 -15.66 -20.53 -0.14
C HIS A 80 -16.85 -21.21 0.54
N GLN A 81 -17.98 -20.50 0.67
CA GLN A 81 -19.26 -21.03 1.16
C GLN A 81 -20.27 -21.08 0.01
#